data_AF-A0A0B1U114-F1
#
_entry.id   AF-A0A0B1U114-F1
#
_cell.length_a   1.000
_cell.length_b   1.000
_cell.length_c   1.000
_cell.angle_alpha   90.00
_cell.angle_beta   90.00
_cell.angle_gamma   90.00
#
_symmetry.space_group_name_H-M   'P 1'
#
loop_
_entity.id
_entity.type
_entity.pdbx_description
1 polymer ?
#
loop_
_entity_poly.entity_id
_entity_poly.type
_entity_poly.pdbx_seq_one_letter_code
_entity_poly.pdbx_strand_id
1 'polypeptide(L)' 'MRLEEESILLSDDLKNIDDSYGTDMLNLSLVQSYLKRIINNEKVSDYLQRHHKEIYDKFSEISAIDFLKMKSVD' A
#
# COMPACT_ATOMS: atom_id res chain seq x y z
N MET A 1 -21.52 21.29 -26.98
CA MET A 1 -21.93 20.33 -25.93
C MET A 1 -21.17 19.02 -25.97
N ARG A 2 -20.92 18.36 -27.11
CA ARG A 2 -20.18 17.06 -27.11
C ARG A 2 -18.78 17.10 -26.46
N LEU A 3 -18.03 18.19 -26.66
CA LEU A 3 -16.72 18.39 -25.99
C LEU A 3 -16.84 18.65 -24.48
N GLU A 4 -17.91 19.31 -24.04
CA GLU A 4 -18.15 19.57 -22.61
C GLU A 4 -18.57 18.27 -21.90
N GLU A 5 -19.39 17.46 -22.55
CA GLU A 5 -19.77 16.12 -22.08
C GLU A 5 -18.55 15.19 -22.01
N GLU A 6 -17.72 15.13 -23.06
CA GLU A 6 -16.48 14.36 -23.06
C GLU A 6 -15.50 14.85 -21.97
N SER A 7 -15.43 16.16 -21.72
CA SER A 7 -14.59 16.73 -20.65
C SER A 7 -15.09 16.40 -19.24
N ILE A 8 -16.41 16.32 -19.03
CA ILE A 8 -17.01 15.96 -17.74
C ILE A 8 -16.76 14.47 -17.46
N LEU A 9 -17.00 13.61 -18.45
CA LEU A 9 -16.77 12.17 -18.33
C LEU A 9 -15.29 11.87 -17.99
N LEU A 10 -14.35 12.50 -18.69
CA LEU A 10 -12.92 12.34 -18.40
C LEU A 10 -12.56 12.82 -16.98
N SER A 11 -13.17 13.91 -16.51
CA SER A 11 -12.90 14.44 -15.17
C SER A 11 -13.41 13.51 -14.06
N ASP A 12 -14.56 12.89 -14.28
CA ASP A 12 -15.14 11.93 -13.33
C ASP A 12 -14.36 10.60 -13.35
N ASP A 13 -13.90 10.13 -14.50
CA ASP A 13 -13.01 8.96 -14.58
C ASP A 13 -11.68 9.21 -13.85
N LEU A 14 -11.08 10.40 -14.01
CA LEU A 14 -9.88 10.78 -13.28
C LEU A 14 -10.12 10.82 -11.76
N LYS A 15 -11.25 11.35 -11.30
CA LYS A 15 -11.62 11.31 -9.87
C LYS A 15 -11.81 9.89 -9.35
N ASN A 16 -12.49 9.04 -10.11
CA ASN A 16 -12.71 7.65 -9.71
C ASN A 16 -11.38 6.88 -9.61
N ILE A 17 -10.45 7.13 -10.53
CA ILE A 17 -9.08 6.60 -10.45
C ILE A 17 -8.40 7.09 -9.18
N ASP A 18 -8.47 8.40 -8.89
CA ASP A 18 -7.83 9.03 -7.72
C ASP A 18 -8.43 8.53 -6.39
N ASP A 19 -9.75 8.39 -6.30
CA ASP A 19 -10.46 7.88 -5.12
C ASP A 19 -10.20 6.39 -4.86
N SER A 20 -10.16 5.56 -5.93
CA SER A 20 -9.76 4.15 -5.82
C SER A 20 -8.31 4.05 -5.38
N TYR A 21 -7.41 4.85 -5.97
CA TYR A 21 -6.00 4.87 -5.60
C TYR A 21 -5.78 5.29 -4.15
N GLY A 22 -6.50 6.30 -3.67
CA GLY A 22 -6.45 6.75 -2.29
C GLY A 22 -6.89 5.67 -1.30
N THR A 23 -7.98 4.97 -1.62
CA THR A 23 -8.50 3.86 -0.81
C THR A 23 -7.54 2.67 -0.80
N ASP A 24 -6.98 2.31 -1.95
CA ASP A 24 -6.02 1.21 -2.06
C ASP A 24 -4.72 1.53 -1.33
N MET A 25 -4.21 2.76 -1.44
CA MET A 25 -3.02 3.21 -0.74
C MET A 25 -3.22 3.22 0.79
N LEU A 26 -4.41 3.60 1.26
CA LEU A 26 -4.78 3.50 2.68
C LEU A 26 -4.78 2.04 3.14
N ASN A 27 -5.43 1.15 2.38
CA ASN A 27 -5.48 -0.28 2.68
C ASN A 27 -4.08 -0.90 2.74
N LEU A 28 -3.22 -0.59 1.77
CA LEU A 28 -1.83 -1.06 1.74
C LEU A 28 -1.03 -0.52 2.93
N SER A 29 -1.22 0.75 3.29
CA SER A 29 -0.57 1.36 4.47
C SER A 29 -1.01 0.69 5.77
N LEU A 30 -2.28 0.29 5.87
CA LEU A 30 -2.81 -0.44 7.02
C LEU A 30 -2.19 -1.84 7.13
N VAL A 31 -2.18 -2.59 6.03
CA VAL A 31 -1.53 -3.91 5.96
C VAL A 31 -0.06 -3.80 6.35
N GLN A 32 0.65 -2.81 5.83
CA GLN A 32 2.04 -2.57 6.15
C GLN A 32 2.26 -2.28 7.64
N SER A 33 1.41 -1.47 8.24
CA SER A 33 1.46 -1.15 9.67
C SER A 33 1.25 -2.40 10.52
N TYR A 34 0.37 -3.29 10.07
CA TYR A 34 0.14 -4.58 10.73
C TYR A 34 1.36 -5.50 10.61
N LEU A 35 1.96 -5.57 9.42
CA LEU A 35 3.20 -6.31 9.20
C LEU A 35 4.30 -5.79 10.11
N LYS A 36 4.56 -4.47 10.15
CA LYS A 36 5.54 -3.85 11.09
C LYS A 36 5.33 -4.31 12.53
N ARG A 37 4.09 -4.38 13.01
CA ARG A 37 3.79 -4.88 14.36
C ARG A 37 4.14 -6.36 14.56
N ILE A 38 3.92 -7.20 13.55
CA ILE A 38 4.28 -8.62 13.58
C ILE A 38 5.80 -8.79 13.69
N ILE A 39 6.57 -8.07 12.86
CA ILE A 39 8.03 -8.24 12.77
C ILE A 39 8.76 -7.61 13.96
N ASN A 40 8.19 -6.56 14.57
CA ASN A 40 8.72 -5.95 15.79
C ASN A 40 8.39 -6.74 17.06
N ASN A 41 7.55 -7.78 16.97
CA ASN A 41 7.33 -8.69 18.10
C ASN A 41 8.43 -9.75 18.10
N GLU A 42 9.38 -9.64 19.02
CA GLU A 42 10.55 -10.52 19.12
C GLU A 42 10.18 -12.02 19.10
N LYS A 43 9.14 -12.43 19.85
CA LYS A 43 8.71 -13.84 19.88
C LYS A 43 8.23 -14.35 18.53
N VAL A 44 7.47 -13.52 17.81
CA VAL A 44 6.93 -13.87 16.49
C VAL A 44 8.03 -13.80 15.44
N SER A 45 8.89 -12.80 15.51
CA SER A 45 10.04 -12.64 14.63
C SER A 45 10.99 -13.85 14.74
N ASP A 46 11.35 -14.25 15.96
CA ASP A 46 12.20 -15.42 16.21
C ASP A 46 11.58 -16.69 15.65
N TYR A 47 10.28 -16.90 15.87
CA TYR A 47 9.57 -18.06 15.35
C TYR A 47 9.61 -18.09 13.82
N LEU A 48 9.29 -16.97 13.16
CA LEU A 48 9.30 -16.89 11.70
C LEU A 48 10.71 -17.06 11.13
N GLN A 49 11.73 -16.48 11.74
CA GLN A 49 13.12 -16.65 11.31
C GLN A 49 13.56 -18.12 11.38
N ARG A 50 13.14 -18.87 12.41
CA ARG A 50 13.53 -20.27 12.63
C ARG A 50 12.74 -21.25 11.75
N HIS A 51 11.45 -21.01 11.53
CA HIS A 51 10.56 -21.99 10.90
C HIS A 51 10.08 -21.58 9.50
N HIS A 52 10.05 -20.29 9.20
CA HIS A 52 9.45 -19.72 7.99
C HIS A 52 10.27 -18.53 7.45
N LYS A 53 11.58 -18.75 7.24
CA LYS A 53 12.52 -17.67 6.90
C LYS A 53 12.08 -16.83 5.69
N GLU A 54 11.56 -17.47 4.64
CA GLU A 54 11.06 -16.77 3.45
C GLU A 54 9.92 -15.78 3.77
N ILE A 55 9.00 -16.17 4.66
CA ILE A 55 7.91 -15.30 5.11
C ILE A 55 8.48 -14.12 5.91
N TYR A 56 9.43 -14.39 6.81
CA TYR A 56 10.11 -13.34 7.57
C TYR A 56 10.80 -12.32 6.65
N ASP A 57 11.57 -12.81 5.68
CA ASP A 57 12.31 -11.97 4.74
C ASP A 57 11.34 -11.09 3.94
N LYS A 58 10.26 -11.69 3.40
CA LYS A 58 9.28 -10.95 2.59
C LYS A 58 8.48 -9.93 3.41
N PHE A 59 8.08 -10.28 4.63
CA PHE A 59 7.40 -9.35 5.52
C PHE A 59 8.31 -8.18 5.87
N SER A 60 9.60 -8.45 6.14
CA SER A 60 10.59 -7.42 6.46
C SER A 60 10.78 -6.46 5.27
N GLU A 61 10.88 -6.98 4.06
CA GLU A 61 10.95 -6.19 2.82
C GLU A 61 9.72 -5.28 2.67
N ILE A 62 8.50 -5.83 2.79
CA ILE A 62 7.26 -5.05 2.67
C ILE A 62 7.16 -4.00 3.78
N SER A 63 7.60 -4.31 5.00
CA SER A 63 7.59 -3.38 6.13
C SER A 63 8.54 -2.18 5.93
N ALA A 64 9.58 -2.33 5.12
CA ALA A 64 10.56 -1.28 4.86
C ALA A 64 10.14 -0.30 3.75
N ILE A 65 9.11 -0.64 2.96
CA ILE A 65 8.54 0.24 1.93
C ILE A 65 8.06 1.55 2.59
N ASP A 66 8.13 2.67 1.90
CA ASP A 66 7.51 3.91 2.36
C ASP A 66 6.45 4.32 1.35
N PHE A 67 5.22 3.81 1.54
CA PHE A 67 4.10 4.09 0.65
C PHE A 67 3.77 5.58 0.57
N LEU A 68 4.12 6.37 1.59
CA LEU A 68 3.92 7.82 1.59
C LEU A 68 4.96 8.55 0.71
N LYS A 69 6.18 8.01 0.57
CA LYS A 69 7.19 8.55 -0.36
C LYS A 69 6.93 8.20 -1.82
N MET A 70 6.18 7.14 -2.10
CA MET A 70 5.77 6.81 -3.48
C MET A 70 4.77 7.84 -4.05
N LYS A 71 4.07 8.60 -3.20
CA LYS A 71 3.14 9.68 -3.58
C LYS A 71 3.85 10.93 -4.12
N SER A 72 5.14 11.13 -3.83
CA SER A 72 5.86 12.37 -4.17
C SER A 72 6.64 12.33 -5.49
N VAL A 73 6.38 11.34 -6.34
CA VAL A 73 6.92 11.30 -7.71
C VAL A 73 5.82 11.74 -8.66
N ASP A 74 5.56 13.05 -8.69
CA ASP A 74 4.92 13.80 -9.78
C ASP A 74 5.17 15.31 -9.54
#